data_AF-A0A5E4PGH6-F1
#
_entry.id   AF-A0A5E4PGH6-F1
#
_cell.length_a   1.000
_cell.length_b   1.000
_cell.length_c   1.000
_cell.angle_alpha   90.00
_cell.angle_beta   90.00
_cell.angle_gamma   90.00
#
_symmetry.space_group_name_H-M   'P 1'
#
loop_
_entity.id
_entity.type
_entity.pdbx_description
1 polymer ?
#
loop_
_entity_poly.entity_id
_entity_poly.type
_entity_poly.pdbx_seq_one_letter_code
_entity_poly.pdbx_strand_id
1 'polypeptide(L)'
;MHSLSTEGLAALSSLNSNEEKILNIILDILHAGNDKAADKEKIIKILATYPLRLLYALSERSPEINELLESNDYLNSCWSSMLKKLGYPSIPIVSFDQTRKISLFSQLKGAFLLSELNKHPDLKNPNSFAILNKACEIGMFHALVRRLNYISELIVKRSGNKNNHDEIDTYIQFILRDVNKLSNLYWAIGCIDAALILFNIVNYYFEASNYKLSIERFFMLAKTNHFSWMTQYDDKNAPYPILILEAAVENLYIARLLSDFPQSNAISDQISHGKGLIADFEEHFANPGELQSLVVKKLNMLNIPLVESFCRNAFQHSIKTVNARYPEFELPQDLSQLNLR
;
A
#
# COMPACT_ATOMS: atom_id res chain seq x y z
N MET A 1 -16.63 -0.31 -20.17
CA MET A 1 -16.24 0.87 -19.37
C MET A 1 -17.25 1.04 -18.26
N HIS A 2 -16.91 0.67 -17.02
CA HIS A 2 -17.67 1.15 -15.87
C HIS A 2 -17.43 2.65 -15.77
N SER A 3 -18.45 3.49 -16.06
CA SER A 3 -18.40 4.87 -15.60
C SER A 3 -18.30 4.79 -14.08
N LEU A 4 -17.14 5.14 -13.52
CA LEU A 4 -16.96 5.26 -12.09
C LEU A 4 -17.93 6.33 -11.62
N SER A 5 -19.12 5.94 -11.16
CA SER A 5 -20.04 6.89 -10.55
C SER A 5 -19.33 7.44 -9.31
N THR A 6 -18.96 8.71 -9.37
CA THR A 6 -18.35 9.42 -8.24
C THR A 6 -19.38 9.79 -7.18
N GLU A 7 -20.65 9.45 -7.39
CA GLU A 7 -21.78 9.81 -6.54
C GLU A 7 -21.62 9.34 -5.09
N GLY A 8 -21.12 8.11 -4.87
CA GLY A 8 -20.88 7.61 -3.52
C GLY A 8 -19.80 8.40 -2.77
N LEU A 9 -18.70 8.75 -3.46
CA LEU A 9 -17.64 9.56 -2.86
C LEU A 9 -18.10 11.01 -2.65
N ALA A 10 -18.82 11.57 -3.63
CA ALA A 10 -19.41 12.90 -3.55
C ALA A 10 -20.39 13.02 -2.38
N ALA A 11 -21.20 11.98 -2.12
CA ALA A 11 -22.11 11.93 -0.98
C ALA A 11 -21.36 11.98 0.36
N LEU A 12 -20.23 11.28 0.50
CA LEU A 12 -19.40 11.32 1.72
C LEU A 12 -18.80 12.71 1.97
N SER A 13 -18.47 13.43 0.91
CA SER A 13 -17.95 14.82 0.97
C SER A 13 -19.04 15.90 0.97
N SER A 14 -20.32 15.52 0.83
CA SER A 14 -21.42 16.49 0.81
C SER A 14 -21.56 17.16 2.17
N LEU A 15 -22.03 18.41 2.18
CA LEU A 15 -22.32 19.17 3.39
C LEU A 15 -23.78 19.61 3.34
N ASN A 16 -24.48 19.54 4.48
CA ASN A 16 -25.81 20.12 4.59
C ASN A 16 -25.73 21.65 4.78
N SER A 17 -26.87 22.35 4.73
CA SER A 17 -26.91 23.81 4.81
C SER A 17 -26.32 24.40 6.09
N ASN A 18 -26.31 23.66 7.20
CA ASN A 18 -25.68 24.10 8.44
C ASN A 18 -24.16 23.83 8.43
N GLU A 19 -23.74 22.70 7.89
CA GLU A 19 -22.32 22.36 7.73
C GLU A 19 -21.60 23.32 6.75
N GLU A 20 -22.29 23.76 5.69
CA GLU A 20 -21.75 24.77 4.75
C GLU A 20 -21.55 26.13 5.44
N LYS A 21 -22.48 26.52 6.33
CA LYS A 21 -22.31 27.74 7.15
C LYS A 21 -21.11 27.63 8.08
N ILE A 22 -20.91 26.46 8.69
CA ILE A 22 -19.75 26.19 9.55
C ILE A 22 -18.45 26.32 8.74
N LEU A 23 -18.39 25.70 7.56
CA LEU A 23 -17.24 25.81 6.66
C LEU A 23 -16.90 27.28 6.37
N ASN A 24 -17.89 28.08 5.97
CA ASN A 24 -17.68 29.49 5.65
C ASN A 24 -17.19 30.30 6.85
N ILE A 25 -17.75 30.08 8.05
CA ILE A 25 -17.28 30.75 9.27
C ILE A 25 -15.81 30.42 9.57
N ILE A 26 -15.42 29.15 9.41
CA ILE A 26 -14.03 28.73 9.63
C ILE A 26 -13.10 29.43 8.63
N LEU A 27 -13.48 29.45 7.35
CA LEU A 27 -12.69 30.09 6.30
C LEU A 27 -12.55 31.60 6.51
N ASP A 28 -13.64 32.29 6.87
CA ASP A 28 -13.63 33.72 7.15
C ASP A 28 -12.63 34.05 8.28
N ILE A 29 -12.58 33.21 9.32
CA ILE A 29 -11.63 33.40 10.43
C ILE A 29 -10.20 33.09 9.99
N LEU A 30 -9.98 32.05 9.18
CA LEU A 30 -8.65 31.70 8.68
C LEU A 30 -8.07 32.80 7.77
N HIS A 31 -8.92 33.43 6.94
CA HIS A 31 -8.54 34.50 6.02
C HIS A 31 -8.39 35.87 6.69
N ALA A 32 -8.92 36.07 7.89
CA ALA A 32 -8.87 37.36 8.60
C ALA A 32 -7.46 37.80 9.07
N GLY A 33 -6.38 37.06 8.77
CA GLY A 33 -4.99 37.48 9.01
C GLY A 33 -4.47 37.26 10.44
N ASN A 34 -3.23 37.72 10.70
CA ASN A 34 -2.41 37.38 11.89
C ASN A 34 -2.91 37.92 13.25
N ASP A 35 -3.86 38.86 13.29
CA ASP A 35 -4.35 39.47 14.55
C ASP A 35 -5.25 38.54 15.39
N LYS A 36 -5.46 37.29 14.96
CA LYS A 36 -6.40 36.34 15.56
C LYS A 36 -5.79 34.97 15.86
N ALA A 37 -4.53 34.91 16.30
CA ALA A 37 -3.91 33.64 16.74
C ALA A 37 -4.80 32.87 17.76
N ALA A 38 -5.45 33.59 18.67
CA ALA A 38 -6.40 33.01 19.62
C ALA A 38 -7.66 32.41 18.97
N ASP A 39 -8.16 32.97 17.87
CA ASP A 39 -9.33 32.42 17.18
C ASP A 39 -8.95 31.22 16.30
N LYS A 40 -7.74 31.20 15.73
CA LYS A 40 -7.20 29.99 15.09
C LYS A 40 -7.08 28.84 16.10
N GLU A 41 -6.61 29.10 17.31
CA GLU A 41 -6.54 28.10 18.38
C GLU A 41 -7.93 27.60 18.79
N LYS A 42 -8.93 28.49 18.90
CA LYS A 42 -10.33 28.09 19.15
C LYS A 42 -10.87 27.19 18.05
N ILE A 43 -10.61 27.51 16.79
CA ILE A 43 -11.03 26.68 15.65
C ILE A 43 -10.41 25.30 15.73
N ILE A 44 -9.11 25.21 16.01
CA ILE A 44 -8.42 23.93 16.17
C ILE A 44 -9.09 23.07 17.25
N LYS A 45 -9.40 23.65 18.41
CA LYS A 45 -10.10 22.95 19.50
C LYS A 45 -11.50 22.51 19.09
N ILE A 46 -12.24 23.34 18.35
CA ILE A 46 -13.57 22.99 17.84
C ILE A 46 -13.48 21.83 16.84
N LEU A 47 -12.57 21.91 15.87
CA LEU A 47 -12.36 20.87 14.86
C LEU A 47 -12.04 19.53 15.52
N ALA A 48 -11.21 19.52 16.57
CA ALA A 48 -10.90 18.29 17.32
C ALA A 48 -12.14 17.57 17.91
N THR A 49 -13.26 18.28 18.07
CA THR A 49 -14.52 17.71 18.59
C THR A 49 -15.49 17.22 17.51
N TYR A 50 -15.22 17.51 16.23
CA TYR A 50 -16.14 17.17 15.16
C TYR A 50 -16.14 15.67 14.83
N PRO A 51 -17.28 15.13 14.39
CA PRO A 51 -17.35 13.75 13.95
C PRO A 51 -16.48 13.53 12.70
N LEU A 52 -15.89 12.34 12.57
CA LEU A 52 -14.97 11.99 11.48
C LEU A 52 -15.53 12.26 10.09
N ARG A 53 -16.83 12.01 9.88
CA ARG A 53 -17.50 12.32 8.60
C ARG A 53 -17.45 13.80 8.26
N LEU A 54 -17.67 14.68 9.24
CA LEU A 54 -17.62 16.13 9.02
C LEU A 54 -16.18 16.60 8.79
N LEU A 55 -15.22 16.08 9.56
CA LEU A 55 -13.80 16.36 9.36
C LEU A 55 -13.33 15.94 7.97
N TYR A 56 -13.71 14.74 7.52
CA TYR A 56 -13.47 14.26 6.16
C TYR A 56 -14.06 15.21 5.12
N ALA A 57 -15.36 15.52 5.22
CA ALA A 57 -16.04 16.38 4.26
C ALA A 57 -15.44 17.79 4.19
N LEU A 58 -15.16 18.43 5.34
CA LEU A 58 -14.52 19.74 5.37
C LEU A 58 -13.12 19.71 4.72
N SER A 59 -12.33 18.67 4.97
CA SER A 59 -10.99 18.53 4.39
C SER A 59 -11.00 18.28 2.88
N GLU A 60 -12.01 17.60 2.35
CA GLU A 60 -12.14 17.42 0.89
C GLU A 60 -12.69 18.68 0.20
N ARG A 61 -13.35 19.58 0.96
CA ARG A 61 -13.97 20.81 0.44
C ARG A 61 -13.05 22.04 0.50
N SER A 62 -12.09 22.07 1.42
CA SER A 62 -11.13 23.17 1.56
C SER A 62 -9.69 22.66 1.76
N PRO A 63 -8.78 22.98 0.82
CA PRO A 63 -7.35 22.71 0.98
C PRO A 63 -6.76 23.36 2.24
N GLU A 64 -7.22 24.55 2.62
CA GLU A 64 -6.75 25.29 3.79
C GLU A 64 -7.12 24.58 5.10
N ILE A 65 -8.34 24.07 5.20
CA ILE A 65 -8.76 23.25 6.35
C ILE A 65 -7.99 21.94 6.36
N ASN A 66 -7.80 21.29 5.20
CA ASN A 66 -7.00 20.08 5.13
C ASN A 66 -5.57 20.35 5.62
N GLU A 67 -4.92 21.42 5.18
CA GLU A 67 -3.58 21.82 5.64
C GLU A 67 -3.53 22.05 7.15
N LEU A 68 -4.54 22.73 7.72
CA LEU A 68 -4.66 22.94 9.16
C LEU A 68 -4.77 21.62 9.94
N LEU A 69 -5.58 20.67 9.45
CA LEU A 69 -5.80 19.36 10.10
C LEU A 69 -4.56 18.44 9.98
N GLU A 70 -3.76 18.63 8.94
CA GLU A 70 -2.54 17.87 8.63
C GLU A 70 -1.29 18.39 9.38
N SER A 71 -1.17 19.71 9.57
CA SER A 71 0.08 20.35 10.04
C SER A 71 0.11 20.70 11.53
N ASN A 72 -1.02 20.59 12.25
CA ASN A 72 -1.11 21.08 13.62
C ASN A 72 -0.73 20.02 14.68
N ASP A 73 0.29 20.31 15.49
CA ASP A 73 0.80 19.38 16.52
C ASP A 73 -0.19 19.08 17.64
N TYR A 74 -1.04 20.03 18.04
CA TYR A 74 -2.07 19.77 19.06
C TYR A 74 -3.04 18.68 18.57
N LEU A 75 -3.43 18.75 17.30
CA LEU A 75 -4.35 17.79 16.68
C LEU A 75 -3.73 16.41 16.53
N ASN A 76 -2.41 16.28 16.37
CA ASN A 76 -1.74 14.97 16.29
C ASN A 76 -2.05 14.08 17.50
N SER A 77 -2.08 14.65 18.71
CA SER A 77 -2.46 13.90 19.92
C SER A 77 -3.92 13.42 19.88
N CYS A 78 -4.83 14.26 19.41
CA CYS A 78 -6.24 13.94 19.22
C CYS A 78 -6.40 12.82 18.17
N TRP A 79 -5.72 12.94 17.03
CA TRP A 79 -5.79 11.98 15.94
C TRP A 79 -5.22 10.62 16.32
N SER A 80 -4.09 10.60 17.01
CA SER A 80 -3.49 9.38 17.55
C SER A 80 -4.47 8.66 18.48
N SER A 81 -5.13 9.38 19.39
CA SER A 81 -6.15 8.82 20.28
C SER A 81 -7.35 8.24 19.53
N MET A 82 -7.83 8.94 18.49
CA MET A 82 -8.93 8.45 17.65
C MET A 82 -8.54 7.19 16.86
N LEU A 83 -7.36 7.18 16.22
CA LEU A 83 -6.86 6.02 15.48
C LEU A 83 -6.72 4.79 16.37
N LYS A 84 -6.17 4.97 17.58
CA LYS A 84 -6.04 3.89 18.56
C LYS A 84 -7.40 3.29 18.94
N LYS A 85 -8.43 4.11 19.13
CA LYS A 85 -9.81 3.64 19.40
C LYS A 85 -10.41 2.88 18.22
N LEU A 86 -10.04 3.23 17.01
CA LEU A 86 -10.48 2.57 15.79
C LEU A 86 -9.65 1.32 15.44
N GLY A 87 -8.59 1.02 16.21
CA GLY A 87 -7.69 -0.10 15.96
C GLY A 87 -6.69 0.13 14.83
N TYR A 88 -6.41 1.38 14.45
CA TYR A 88 -5.44 1.73 13.40
C TYR A 88 -4.10 2.19 13.98
N PRO A 89 -3.03 2.16 13.18
CA PRO A 89 -1.76 2.74 13.57
C PRO A 89 -1.92 4.19 14.04
N SER A 90 -1.29 4.53 15.17
CA SER A 90 -1.44 5.82 15.84
C SER A 90 -0.15 6.65 15.81
N ILE A 91 0.75 6.32 14.88
CA ILE A 91 1.97 7.06 14.54
C ILE A 91 1.92 7.46 13.06
N PRO A 92 2.58 8.55 12.65
CA PRO A 92 2.77 8.84 11.23
C PRO A 92 3.53 7.70 10.54
N ILE A 93 3.11 7.34 9.33
CA ILE A 93 3.80 6.36 8.50
C ILE A 93 4.75 7.12 7.59
N VAL A 94 6.04 6.78 7.61
CA VAL A 94 7.05 7.36 6.72
C VAL A 94 7.52 6.26 5.79
N SER A 95 7.55 6.54 4.49
CA SER A 95 8.03 5.58 3.50
C SER A 95 9.50 5.27 3.70
N PHE A 96 9.88 4.07 3.29
CA PHE A 96 11.23 3.55 3.31
C PHE A 96 12.21 4.41 2.51
N ASP A 97 11.77 5.01 1.40
CA ASP A 97 12.58 5.98 0.64
C ASP A 97 12.53 7.41 1.19
N GLN A 98 11.81 7.63 2.30
CA GLN A 98 11.60 8.91 2.98
C GLN A 98 10.92 10.00 2.12
N THR A 99 10.44 9.66 0.92
CA THR A 99 9.80 10.62 0.02
C THR A 99 8.32 10.87 0.33
N ARG A 100 7.70 9.97 1.10
CA ARG A 100 6.27 10.03 1.43
C ARG A 100 6.04 9.87 2.91
N LYS A 101 5.05 10.60 3.41
CA LYS A 101 4.56 10.50 4.78
C LYS A 101 3.04 10.46 4.76
N ILE A 102 2.46 9.48 5.44
CA ILE A 102 1.03 9.46 5.76
C ILE A 102 0.91 10.00 7.18
N SER A 103 0.36 11.20 7.31
CA SER A 103 0.08 11.81 8.61
C SER A 103 -0.99 11.02 9.38
N LEU A 104 -1.18 11.38 10.64
CA LEU A 104 -2.28 10.83 11.45
C LEU A 104 -3.65 11.23 10.88
N PHE A 105 -3.81 12.46 10.38
CA PHE A 105 -5.08 12.89 9.80
C PHE A 105 -5.40 12.17 8.49
N SER A 106 -4.39 11.96 7.64
CA SER A 106 -4.53 11.14 6.43
C SER A 106 -4.90 9.69 6.75
N GLN A 107 -4.33 9.12 7.82
CA GLN A 107 -4.74 7.80 8.32
C GLN A 107 -6.19 7.80 8.82
N LEU A 108 -6.65 8.86 9.49
CA LEU A 108 -8.04 8.98 9.91
C LEU A 108 -9.01 9.05 8.73
N LYS A 109 -8.67 9.82 7.68
CA LYS A 109 -9.45 9.84 6.43
C LYS A 109 -9.55 8.42 5.84
N GLY A 110 -8.43 7.71 5.80
CA GLY A 110 -8.38 6.32 5.35
C GLY A 110 -9.21 5.35 6.19
N ALA A 111 -9.13 5.45 7.52
CA ALA A 111 -9.90 4.65 8.46
C ALA A 111 -11.42 4.91 8.33
N PHE A 112 -11.80 6.17 8.14
CA PHE A 112 -13.19 6.55 7.85
C PHE A 112 -13.67 5.91 6.55
N LEU A 113 -12.90 6.03 5.45
CA LEU A 113 -13.25 5.41 4.17
C LEU A 113 -13.40 3.88 4.25
N LEU A 114 -12.51 3.22 5.00
CA LEU A 114 -12.61 1.76 5.23
C LEU A 114 -13.85 1.39 6.06
N SER A 115 -14.22 2.21 7.05
CA SER A 115 -15.46 2.04 7.81
C SER A 115 -16.70 2.15 6.92
N GLU A 116 -16.75 3.15 6.03
CA GLU A 116 -17.83 3.29 5.06
C GLU A 116 -17.86 2.13 4.06
N LEU A 117 -16.69 1.67 3.59
CA LEU A 117 -16.57 0.50 2.72
C LEU A 117 -17.09 -0.77 3.39
N ASN A 118 -16.90 -0.93 4.69
CA ASN A 118 -17.37 -2.11 5.43
C ASN A 118 -18.90 -2.15 5.58
N LYS A 119 -19.59 -1.01 5.46
CA LYS A 119 -21.07 -0.99 5.38
C LYS A 119 -21.58 -1.50 4.04
N HIS A 120 -20.78 -1.37 2.98
CA HIS A 120 -21.12 -1.79 1.61
C HIS A 120 -19.94 -2.56 0.97
N PRO A 121 -19.68 -3.80 1.41
CA PRO A 121 -18.43 -4.50 1.11
C PRO A 121 -18.30 -5.01 -0.33
N ASP A 122 -19.38 -4.98 -1.12
CA ASP A 122 -19.39 -5.48 -2.50
C ASP A 122 -18.58 -4.56 -3.44
N LEU A 123 -17.40 -5.03 -3.82
CA LEU A 123 -16.49 -4.30 -4.71
C LEU A 123 -16.93 -4.32 -6.19
N LYS A 124 -17.98 -5.06 -6.54
CA LYS A 124 -18.63 -4.92 -7.87
C LYS A 124 -19.42 -3.62 -7.97
N ASN A 125 -19.81 -3.03 -6.84
CA ASN A 125 -20.45 -1.73 -6.80
C ASN A 125 -19.42 -0.63 -7.12
N PRO A 126 -19.65 0.22 -8.15
CA PRO A 126 -18.72 1.29 -8.51
C PRO A 126 -18.43 2.28 -7.37
N ASN A 127 -19.40 2.56 -6.51
CA ASN A 127 -19.22 3.46 -5.37
C ASN A 127 -18.29 2.84 -4.32
N SER A 128 -18.50 1.56 -3.96
CA SER A 128 -17.62 0.84 -3.04
C SER A 128 -16.20 0.75 -3.59
N PHE A 129 -16.04 0.50 -4.90
CA PHE A 129 -14.74 0.49 -5.55
C PHE A 129 -14.09 1.88 -5.57
N ALA A 130 -14.85 2.96 -5.77
CA ALA A 130 -14.34 4.33 -5.70
C ALA A 130 -13.84 4.71 -4.29
N ILE A 131 -14.57 4.31 -3.24
CA ILE A 131 -14.16 4.49 -1.85
C ILE A 131 -12.86 3.72 -1.58
N LEU A 132 -12.77 2.46 -2.02
CA LEU A 132 -11.56 1.66 -1.92
C LEU A 132 -10.39 2.33 -2.65
N ASN A 133 -10.64 2.90 -3.84
CA ASN A 133 -9.61 3.60 -4.61
C ASN A 133 -9.05 4.80 -3.87
N LYS A 134 -9.91 5.65 -3.29
CA LYS A 134 -9.49 6.79 -2.48
C LYS A 134 -8.70 6.35 -1.25
N ALA A 135 -9.11 5.29 -0.57
CA ALA A 135 -8.37 4.75 0.57
C ALA A 135 -6.98 4.22 0.18
N CYS A 136 -6.85 3.61 -1.00
CA CYS A 136 -5.55 3.20 -1.55
C CYS A 136 -4.70 4.39 -2.06
N GLU A 137 -5.33 5.48 -2.50
CA GLU A 137 -4.63 6.71 -2.89
C GLU A 137 -3.89 7.33 -1.70
N ILE A 138 -4.58 7.42 -0.55
CA ILE A 138 -4.00 7.79 0.75
C ILE A 138 -2.86 6.83 1.12
N GLY A 139 -2.99 5.55 0.73
CA GLY A 139 -1.98 4.53 0.96
C GLY A 139 -2.29 3.65 2.16
N MET A 140 -3.57 3.46 2.52
CA MET A 140 -3.95 2.61 3.65
C MET A 140 -3.64 1.14 3.39
N PHE A 141 -2.91 0.50 4.30
CA PHE A 141 -2.48 -0.90 4.22
C PHE A 141 -3.63 -1.85 3.86
N HIS A 142 -4.68 -1.91 4.69
CA HIS A 142 -5.81 -2.82 4.46
C HIS A 142 -6.57 -2.51 3.17
N ALA A 143 -6.58 -1.26 2.71
CA ALA A 143 -7.19 -0.91 1.43
C ALA A 143 -6.36 -1.46 0.26
N LEU A 144 -5.03 -1.27 0.30
CA LEU A 144 -4.10 -1.78 -0.70
C LEU A 144 -4.20 -3.30 -0.82
N VAL A 145 -4.10 -4.03 0.31
CA VAL A 145 -4.23 -5.50 0.34
C VAL A 145 -5.59 -5.95 -0.20
N ARG A 146 -6.69 -5.33 0.25
CA ARG A 146 -8.05 -5.67 -0.21
C ARG A 146 -8.23 -5.44 -1.71
N ARG A 147 -7.69 -4.35 -2.26
CA ARG A 147 -7.75 -4.09 -3.70
C ARG A 147 -6.89 -5.07 -4.50
N LEU A 148 -5.70 -5.39 -4.02
CA LEU A 148 -4.81 -6.36 -4.65
C LEU A 148 -5.44 -7.76 -4.72
N ASN A 149 -6.05 -8.23 -3.63
CA ASN A 149 -6.77 -9.51 -3.60
C ASN A 149 -7.95 -9.51 -4.58
N TYR A 150 -8.77 -8.46 -4.56
CA TYR A 150 -9.91 -8.34 -5.46
C TYR A 150 -9.50 -8.35 -6.94
N ILE A 151 -8.48 -7.55 -7.30
CA ILE A 151 -7.99 -7.47 -8.68
C ILE A 151 -7.35 -8.79 -9.12
N SER A 152 -6.59 -9.44 -8.24
CA SER A 152 -6.01 -10.77 -8.47
C SER A 152 -7.10 -11.78 -8.87
N GLU A 153 -8.20 -11.83 -8.13
CA GLU A 153 -9.35 -12.69 -8.49
C GLU A 153 -10.01 -12.30 -9.82
N LEU A 154 -10.10 -11.00 -10.14
CA LEU A 154 -10.70 -10.55 -11.40
C LEU A 154 -9.85 -10.94 -12.61
N ILE A 155 -8.53 -10.83 -12.50
CA ILE A 155 -7.59 -11.32 -13.52
C ILE A 155 -7.78 -12.83 -13.71
N VAL A 156 -7.95 -13.59 -12.62
CA VAL A 156 -8.23 -15.04 -12.69
C VAL A 156 -9.52 -15.35 -13.44
N LYS A 157 -10.60 -14.65 -13.12
CA LYS A 157 -11.93 -14.93 -13.70
C LYS A 157 -12.04 -14.54 -15.18
N ARG A 158 -11.31 -13.51 -15.63
CA ARG A 158 -11.49 -12.89 -16.97
C ARG A 158 -10.55 -13.41 -18.05
N SER A 159 -9.52 -14.12 -17.65
CA SER A 159 -8.49 -14.69 -18.53
C SER A 159 -8.95 -15.77 -19.51
N GLY A 160 -10.16 -16.31 -19.34
CA GLY A 160 -10.81 -17.15 -20.34
C GLY A 160 -11.31 -16.37 -21.55
N ASN A 161 -11.29 -15.04 -21.52
CA ASN A 161 -11.95 -14.18 -22.50
C ASN A 161 -10.94 -13.35 -23.31
N LYS A 162 -10.68 -13.74 -24.56
CA LYS A 162 -9.61 -13.18 -25.43
C LYS A 162 -9.75 -11.69 -25.79
N ASN A 163 -10.89 -11.05 -25.50
CA ASN A 163 -11.18 -9.68 -25.97
C ASN A 163 -11.01 -8.58 -24.91
N ASN A 164 -10.43 -8.88 -23.73
CA ASN A 164 -10.49 -7.96 -22.58
C ASN A 164 -9.15 -7.36 -22.15
N HIS A 165 -8.23 -7.15 -23.09
CA HIS A 165 -6.85 -6.78 -22.80
C HIS A 165 -6.67 -5.40 -22.12
N ASP A 166 -7.48 -4.40 -22.46
CA ASP A 166 -7.33 -3.05 -21.89
C ASP A 166 -7.75 -2.96 -20.41
N GLU A 167 -8.72 -3.78 -20.01
CA GLU A 167 -9.16 -3.85 -18.62
C GLU A 167 -8.14 -4.60 -17.75
N ILE A 168 -7.50 -5.62 -18.31
CA ILE A 168 -6.40 -6.35 -17.66
C ILE A 168 -5.20 -5.41 -17.45
N ASP A 169 -4.89 -4.55 -18.40
CA ASP A 169 -3.80 -3.56 -18.23
C ASP A 169 -4.07 -2.58 -17.10
N THR A 170 -5.30 -2.10 -17.00
CA THR A 170 -5.72 -1.22 -15.91
C THR A 170 -5.52 -1.91 -14.55
N TYR A 171 -5.88 -3.18 -14.46
CA TYR A 171 -5.70 -4.01 -13.27
C TYR A 171 -4.23 -4.22 -12.93
N ILE A 172 -3.40 -4.48 -13.93
CA ILE A 172 -1.96 -4.62 -13.74
C ILE A 172 -1.34 -3.30 -13.24
N GLN A 173 -1.72 -2.15 -13.80
CA GLN A 173 -1.26 -0.86 -13.30
C GLN A 173 -1.63 -0.64 -11.84
N PHE A 174 -2.84 -1.05 -11.43
CA PHE A 174 -3.22 -1.02 -10.02
C PHE A 174 -2.35 -1.92 -9.17
N ILE A 175 -2.08 -3.16 -9.60
CA ILE A 175 -1.20 -4.08 -8.88
C ILE A 175 0.19 -3.46 -8.69
N LEU A 176 0.83 -3.02 -9.77
CA LEU A 176 2.18 -2.44 -9.74
C LEU A 176 2.26 -1.25 -8.81
N ARG A 177 1.30 -0.33 -8.91
CA ARG A 177 1.22 0.85 -8.04
C ARG A 177 1.06 0.47 -6.57
N ASP A 178 0.20 -0.50 -6.28
CA ASP A 178 -0.18 -0.84 -4.91
C ASP A 178 0.86 -1.70 -4.21
N VAL A 179 1.45 -2.66 -4.92
CA VAL A 179 2.62 -3.42 -4.45
C VAL A 179 3.76 -2.47 -4.11
N ASN A 180 4.07 -1.51 -4.99
CA ASN A 180 5.11 -0.51 -4.72
C ASN A 180 4.76 0.40 -3.53
N LYS A 181 3.48 0.73 -3.33
CA LYS A 181 3.04 1.49 -2.15
C LYS A 181 3.19 0.66 -0.88
N LEU A 182 2.78 -0.62 -0.90
CA LEU A 182 2.90 -1.50 0.24
C LEU A 182 4.35 -1.64 0.69
N SER A 183 5.23 -2.05 -0.22
CA SER A 183 6.65 -2.28 0.09
C SER A 183 7.37 -1.01 0.55
N ASN A 184 7.03 0.15 -0.01
CA ASN A 184 7.66 1.41 0.40
C ASN A 184 7.05 2.00 1.68
N LEU A 185 5.73 1.96 1.90
CA LEU A 185 5.11 2.64 3.05
C LEU A 185 5.19 1.81 4.34
N TYR A 186 5.13 0.49 4.20
CA TYR A 186 4.90 -0.41 5.33
C TYR A 186 6.09 -1.33 5.64
N TRP A 187 7.28 -0.96 5.18
CA TRP A 187 8.54 -1.59 5.59
C TRP A 187 8.49 -3.12 5.42
N ALA A 188 8.93 -3.90 6.42
CA ALA A 188 9.02 -5.35 6.28
C ALA A 188 7.66 -6.01 6.02
N ILE A 189 6.62 -5.64 6.78
CA ILE A 189 5.29 -6.22 6.61
C ILE A 189 4.70 -5.89 5.24
N GLY A 190 4.88 -4.65 4.77
CA GLY A 190 4.48 -4.26 3.41
C GLY A 190 5.20 -5.05 2.32
N CYS A 191 6.48 -5.37 2.52
CA CYS A 191 7.26 -6.18 1.59
C CYS A 191 6.82 -7.66 1.60
N ILE A 192 6.42 -8.21 2.75
CA ILE A 192 5.88 -9.58 2.85
C ILE A 192 4.57 -9.70 2.07
N ASP A 193 3.60 -8.81 2.31
CA ASP A 193 2.34 -8.79 1.57
C ASP A 193 2.52 -8.54 0.07
N ALA A 194 3.44 -7.64 -0.29
CA ALA A 194 3.84 -7.41 -1.68
C ALA A 194 4.33 -8.71 -2.34
N ALA A 195 5.22 -9.45 -1.68
CA ALA A 195 5.75 -10.72 -2.18
C ALA A 195 4.64 -11.78 -2.34
N LEU A 196 3.75 -11.92 -1.37
CA LEU A 196 2.61 -12.84 -1.40
C LEU A 196 1.70 -12.60 -2.62
N ILE A 197 1.37 -11.34 -2.87
CA ILE A 197 0.57 -10.95 -4.05
C ILE A 197 1.31 -11.29 -5.34
N LEU A 198 2.61 -11.03 -5.43
CA LEU A 198 3.42 -11.36 -6.60
C LEU A 198 3.51 -12.88 -6.82
N PHE A 199 3.64 -13.71 -5.76
CA PHE A 199 3.58 -15.16 -5.88
C PHE A 199 2.22 -15.64 -6.40
N ASN A 200 1.12 -15.05 -5.94
CA ASN A 200 -0.22 -15.39 -6.43
C ASN A 200 -0.35 -15.07 -7.92
N ILE A 201 0.19 -13.95 -8.39
CA ILE A 201 0.21 -13.59 -9.81
C ILE A 201 1.02 -14.62 -10.63
N VAL A 202 2.18 -15.06 -10.11
CA VAL A 202 2.97 -16.12 -10.74
C VAL A 202 2.20 -17.45 -10.78
N ASN A 203 1.44 -17.79 -9.75
CA ASN A 203 0.62 -19.01 -9.74
C ASN A 203 -0.43 -19.00 -10.86
N TYR A 204 -1.08 -17.84 -11.07
CA TYR A 204 -2.07 -17.70 -12.14
C TYR A 204 -1.46 -17.85 -13.54
N TYR A 205 -0.20 -17.48 -13.74
CA TYR A 205 0.49 -17.74 -15.01
C TYR A 205 0.52 -19.24 -15.34
N PHE A 206 0.79 -20.06 -14.33
CA PHE A 206 1.04 -21.48 -14.49
C PHE A 206 -0.23 -22.30 -14.62
N GLU A 207 -1.26 -21.93 -13.86
CA GLU A 207 -2.50 -22.70 -13.78
C GLU A 207 -3.39 -22.52 -15.01
N ALA A 208 -3.09 -21.54 -15.87
CA ALA A 208 -3.90 -21.28 -17.03
C ALA A 208 -3.10 -20.91 -18.29
N SER A 209 -3.10 -21.84 -19.24
CA SER A 209 -2.35 -21.83 -20.50
C SER A 209 -2.66 -20.66 -21.46
N ASN A 210 -3.70 -19.86 -21.21
CA ASN A 210 -4.08 -18.69 -22.03
C ASN A 210 -3.50 -17.34 -21.52
N TYR A 211 -2.66 -17.33 -20.48
CA TYR A 211 -2.26 -16.12 -19.74
C TYR A 211 -0.99 -15.42 -20.23
N LYS A 212 -0.33 -15.97 -21.25
CA LYS A 212 0.99 -15.50 -21.68
C LYS A 212 1.00 -13.99 -22.01
N LEU A 213 -0.05 -13.50 -22.69
CA LEU A 213 -0.15 -12.10 -23.13
C LEU A 213 -0.31 -11.09 -21.97
N SER A 214 -1.02 -11.46 -20.90
CA SER A 214 -1.28 -10.56 -19.76
C SER A 214 -0.03 -10.30 -18.93
N ILE A 215 0.86 -11.29 -18.84
CA ILE A 215 2.13 -11.16 -18.11
C ILE A 215 3.18 -10.45 -18.97
N GLU A 216 3.21 -10.65 -20.28
CA GLU A 216 4.00 -9.83 -21.22
C GLU A 216 3.64 -8.33 -21.07
N ARG A 217 2.34 -8.02 -20.98
CA ARG A 217 1.85 -6.64 -20.75
C ARG A 217 2.21 -6.12 -19.36
N PHE A 218 2.25 -6.97 -18.33
CA PHE A 218 2.72 -6.59 -16.99
C PHE A 218 4.13 -6.03 -17.02
N PHE A 219 5.05 -6.69 -17.72
CA PHE A 219 6.42 -6.19 -17.85
C PHE A 219 6.56 -4.95 -18.68
N MET A 220 5.88 -4.90 -19.83
CA MET A 220 5.88 -3.70 -20.65
C MET A 220 5.45 -2.49 -19.83
N LEU A 221 4.31 -2.58 -19.14
CA LEU A 221 3.79 -1.49 -18.32
C LEU A 221 4.75 -1.15 -17.19
N ALA A 222 5.36 -2.14 -16.58
CA ALA A 222 6.19 -1.87 -15.42
C ALA A 222 7.58 -1.32 -15.76
N LYS A 223 8.16 -1.70 -16.91
CA LYS A 223 9.34 -1.05 -17.51
C LYS A 223 9.03 0.39 -17.91
N THR A 224 7.86 0.63 -18.50
CA THR A 224 7.41 1.99 -18.92
C THR A 224 7.20 2.92 -17.71
N ASN A 225 6.78 2.37 -16.57
CA ASN A 225 6.56 3.13 -15.34
C ASN A 225 7.81 3.26 -14.44
N HIS A 226 8.99 2.86 -14.92
CA HIS A 226 10.27 3.01 -14.22
C HIS A 226 10.28 2.43 -12.79
N PHE A 227 9.60 1.32 -12.54
CA PHE A 227 9.74 0.63 -11.26
C PHE A 227 11.18 0.14 -11.13
N SER A 228 11.90 0.63 -10.11
CA SER A 228 13.36 0.50 -9.96
C SER A 228 13.85 -0.95 -9.90
N TRP A 229 12.98 -1.87 -9.47
CA TRP A 229 13.22 -3.31 -9.43
C TRP A 229 13.01 -4.01 -10.78
N MET A 230 12.57 -3.32 -11.85
CA MET A 230 12.42 -3.91 -13.19
C MET A 230 13.26 -3.27 -14.28
N THR A 231 13.78 -2.07 -14.07
CA THR A 231 14.67 -1.40 -15.03
C THR A 231 16.04 -2.08 -15.15
N GLN A 232 16.38 -2.98 -14.22
CA GLN A 232 17.69 -3.64 -14.16
C GLN A 232 17.72 -5.01 -14.87
N TYR A 233 16.56 -5.55 -15.25
CA TYR A 233 16.44 -6.82 -15.98
C TYR A 233 16.40 -6.54 -17.49
N ASP A 234 17.57 -6.32 -18.09
CA ASP A 234 17.71 -6.13 -19.55
C ASP A 234 17.95 -7.45 -20.31
N ASP A 235 17.68 -8.59 -19.66
CA ASP A 235 17.77 -9.89 -20.33
C ASP A 235 16.51 -10.13 -21.18
N LYS A 236 16.62 -9.77 -22.47
CA LYS A 236 15.56 -9.96 -23.48
C LYS A 236 15.10 -11.42 -23.66
N ASN A 237 15.77 -12.38 -23.01
CA ASN A 237 15.51 -13.81 -23.16
C ASN A 237 14.87 -14.48 -21.94
N ALA A 238 14.75 -13.79 -20.79
CA ALA A 238 14.15 -14.37 -19.59
C ALA A 238 12.60 -14.38 -19.71
N PRO A 239 11.93 -15.53 -19.51
CA PRO A 239 10.48 -15.58 -19.44
C PRO A 239 9.93 -14.65 -18.35
N TYR A 240 8.99 -13.79 -18.71
CA TYR A 240 8.36 -12.79 -17.84
C TYR A 240 7.93 -13.28 -16.43
N PRO A 241 7.35 -14.47 -16.23
CA PRO A 241 7.01 -14.95 -14.88
C PRO A 241 8.21 -15.09 -13.94
N ILE A 242 9.41 -15.34 -14.49
CA ILE A 242 10.66 -15.43 -13.73
C ILE A 242 10.96 -14.09 -13.08
N LEU A 243 10.76 -12.99 -13.80
CA LEU A 243 11.03 -11.66 -13.30
C LEU A 243 10.00 -11.21 -12.22
N ILE A 244 8.75 -11.66 -12.29
CA ILE A 244 7.74 -11.39 -11.22
C ILE A 244 8.12 -12.18 -9.98
N LEU A 245 8.55 -13.43 -10.18
CA LEU A 245 9.05 -14.26 -9.10
C LEU A 245 10.33 -13.67 -8.48
N GLU A 246 11.20 -13.05 -9.28
CA GLU A 246 12.43 -12.40 -8.79
C GLU A 246 12.09 -11.20 -7.93
N ALA A 247 11.12 -10.39 -8.36
CA ALA A 247 10.60 -9.28 -7.57
C ALA A 247 9.93 -9.74 -6.27
N ALA A 248 9.19 -10.86 -6.30
CA ALA A 248 8.61 -11.44 -5.09
C ALA A 248 9.71 -11.81 -4.10
N VAL A 249 10.76 -12.49 -4.57
CA VAL A 249 11.92 -12.89 -3.76
C VAL A 249 12.73 -11.69 -3.27
N GLU A 250 12.92 -10.67 -4.11
CA GLU A 250 13.57 -9.42 -3.72
C GLU A 250 12.83 -8.74 -2.56
N ASN A 251 11.48 -8.68 -2.62
CA ASN A 251 10.68 -8.12 -1.54
C ASN A 251 10.84 -8.90 -0.23
N LEU A 252 10.96 -10.23 -0.28
CA LEU A 252 11.21 -11.03 0.93
C LEU A 252 12.58 -10.75 1.55
N TYR A 253 13.61 -10.62 0.71
CA TYR A 253 14.95 -10.25 1.20
C TYR A 253 14.96 -8.83 1.77
N ILE A 254 14.30 -7.87 1.12
CA ILE A 254 14.13 -6.52 1.67
C ILE A 254 13.40 -6.61 3.01
N ALA A 255 12.30 -7.37 3.11
CA ALA A 255 11.57 -7.53 4.36
C ALA A 255 12.47 -8.02 5.50
N ARG A 256 13.33 -9.00 5.22
CA ARG A 256 14.28 -9.51 6.21
C ARG A 256 15.36 -8.51 6.58
N LEU A 257 15.89 -7.75 5.62
CA LEU A 257 16.86 -6.68 5.91
C LEU A 257 16.24 -5.57 6.75
N LEU A 258 14.93 -5.32 6.59
CA LEU A 258 14.19 -4.30 7.33
C LEU A 258 13.62 -4.78 8.67
N SER A 259 13.59 -6.08 8.96
CA SER A 259 12.95 -6.61 10.18
C SER A 259 13.61 -6.11 11.46
N ASP A 260 14.90 -5.77 11.39
CA ASP A 260 15.68 -5.35 12.56
C ASP A 260 15.58 -3.82 12.79
N PHE A 261 14.92 -3.08 11.88
CA PHE A 261 14.69 -1.65 12.04
C PHE A 261 13.57 -1.38 13.05
N PRO A 262 13.77 -0.50 14.06
CA PRO A 262 12.75 -0.16 15.04
C PRO A 262 11.44 0.34 14.42
N GLN A 263 11.54 1.10 13.33
CA GLN A 263 10.39 1.61 12.58
C GLN A 263 9.56 0.49 11.95
N SER A 264 10.22 -0.55 11.44
CA SER A 264 9.56 -1.71 10.84
C SER A 264 8.75 -2.48 11.88
N ASN A 265 9.35 -2.72 13.05
CA ASN A 265 8.67 -3.38 14.18
C ASN A 265 7.49 -2.55 14.69
N ALA A 266 7.66 -1.23 14.87
CA ALA A 266 6.59 -0.34 15.32
C ALA A 266 5.39 -0.31 14.36
N ILE A 267 5.63 -0.34 13.05
CA ILE A 267 4.57 -0.40 12.03
C ILE A 267 3.91 -1.78 12.03
N SER A 268 4.71 -2.85 12.07
CA SER A 268 4.20 -4.22 12.09
C SER A 268 3.34 -4.50 13.32
N ASP A 269 3.76 -4.09 14.51
CA ASP A 269 2.98 -4.23 15.75
C ASP A 269 1.62 -3.52 15.64
N GLN A 270 1.54 -2.39 14.94
CA GLN A 270 0.29 -1.65 14.81
C GLN A 270 -0.66 -2.26 13.78
N ILE A 271 -0.13 -2.82 12.69
CA ILE A 271 -0.92 -3.49 11.65
C ILE A 271 -1.40 -4.87 12.13
N SER A 272 -0.51 -5.60 12.79
CA SER A 272 -0.75 -6.95 13.33
C SER A 272 -1.55 -6.96 14.64
N HIS A 273 -1.98 -5.79 15.13
CA HIS A 273 -2.60 -5.61 16.44
C HIS A 273 -1.77 -6.20 17.61
N GLY A 274 -0.45 -6.10 17.53
CA GLY A 274 0.50 -6.52 18.56
C GLY A 274 0.87 -7.99 18.49
N LYS A 275 0.46 -8.72 17.44
CA LYS A 275 0.96 -10.08 17.19
C LYS A 275 2.44 -10.06 16.74
N GLY A 276 2.88 -8.97 16.13
CA GLY A 276 4.25 -8.74 15.67
C GLY A 276 4.53 -9.39 14.31
N LEU A 277 5.68 -9.03 13.72
CA LEU A 277 6.08 -9.44 12.37
C LEU A 277 6.15 -10.95 12.20
N ILE A 278 6.63 -11.66 13.25
CA ILE A 278 6.78 -13.12 13.24
C ILE A 278 5.42 -13.81 13.19
N ALA A 279 4.44 -13.35 13.99
CA ALA A 279 3.13 -14.00 14.02
C ALA A 279 2.34 -13.75 12.73
N ASP A 280 2.44 -12.57 12.12
CA ASP A 280 1.85 -12.32 10.81
C ASP A 280 2.56 -13.13 9.72
N PHE A 281 3.88 -13.26 9.81
CA PHE A 281 4.64 -14.13 8.92
C PHE A 281 4.21 -15.59 9.10
N GLU A 282 4.05 -16.06 10.34
CA GLU A 282 3.61 -17.43 10.71
C GLU A 282 2.16 -17.73 10.29
N GLU A 283 1.28 -16.73 10.33
CA GLU A 283 -0.11 -16.83 9.86
C GLU A 283 -0.17 -17.08 8.33
N HIS A 284 0.81 -16.57 7.58
CA HIS A 284 0.90 -16.73 6.13
C HIS A 284 1.84 -17.87 5.69
N PHE A 285 2.84 -18.19 6.51
CA PHE A 285 3.87 -19.21 6.29
C PHE A 285 4.19 -19.89 7.61
N ALA A 286 3.81 -21.16 7.83
CA ALA A 286 3.93 -21.78 9.15
C ALA A 286 5.38 -21.84 9.69
N ASN A 287 6.38 -21.58 8.83
CA ASN A 287 7.71 -21.09 9.20
C ASN A 287 8.42 -20.45 7.98
N PRO A 288 9.48 -19.64 8.20
CA PRO A 288 10.35 -19.10 7.14
C PRO A 288 10.95 -20.13 6.17
N GLY A 289 11.14 -21.37 6.62
CA GLY A 289 11.54 -22.49 5.75
C GLY A 289 10.49 -22.90 4.71
N GLU A 290 9.19 -22.68 4.96
CA GLU A 290 8.12 -22.94 4.00
C GLU A 290 8.09 -21.91 2.87
N LEU A 291 8.41 -20.65 3.15
CA LEU A 291 8.55 -19.61 2.13
C LEU A 291 9.72 -19.90 1.19
N GLN A 292 10.87 -20.28 1.76
CA GLN A 292 12.01 -20.73 0.98
C GLN A 292 11.65 -21.98 0.16
N SER A 293 10.93 -22.94 0.75
CA SER A 293 10.42 -24.12 0.05
C SER A 293 9.41 -23.76 -1.06
N LEU A 294 8.57 -22.74 -0.86
CA LEU A 294 7.63 -22.22 -1.86
C LEU A 294 8.37 -21.59 -3.03
N VAL A 295 9.35 -20.72 -2.76
CA VAL A 295 10.22 -20.12 -3.78
C VAL A 295 10.93 -21.21 -4.59
N VAL A 296 11.59 -22.16 -3.91
CA VAL A 296 12.27 -23.29 -4.56
C VAL A 296 11.30 -24.13 -5.38
N LYS A 297 10.12 -24.45 -4.84
CA LYS A 297 9.06 -25.18 -5.55
C LYS A 297 8.64 -24.44 -6.82
N LYS A 298 8.45 -23.12 -6.75
CA LYS A 298 8.04 -22.29 -7.91
C LYS A 298 9.15 -22.16 -8.94
N LEU A 299 10.41 -22.04 -8.52
CA LEU A 299 11.56 -22.04 -9.43
C LEU A 299 11.75 -23.39 -10.14
N ASN A 300 11.52 -24.48 -9.42
CA ASN A 300 11.55 -25.83 -10.00
C ASN A 300 10.41 -26.04 -11.01
N MET A 301 9.20 -25.50 -10.74
CA MET A 301 8.08 -25.50 -11.71
C MET A 301 8.40 -24.70 -12.98
N LEU A 302 9.26 -23.69 -12.90
CA LEU A 302 9.76 -22.90 -14.04
C LEU A 302 10.88 -23.59 -14.82
N ASN A 303 11.34 -24.80 -14.40
CA ASN A 303 12.53 -25.47 -14.93
C ASN A 303 13.77 -24.56 -14.95
N ILE A 304 13.96 -23.72 -13.93
CA ILE A 304 15.15 -22.85 -13.83
C ILE A 304 16.28 -23.69 -13.23
N PRO A 305 17.31 -24.07 -14.01
CA PRO A 305 18.37 -24.97 -13.54
C PRO A 305 19.34 -24.30 -12.55
N LEU A 306 19.24 -22.99 -12.34
CA LEU A 306 20.18 -22.17 -11.55
C LEU A 306 19.46 -21.38 -10.45
N VAL A 307 18.69 -22.08 -9.61
CA VAL A 307 18.01 -21.52 -8.43
C VAL A 307 18.94 -20.68 -7.57
N GLU A 308 20.18 -21.12 -7.38
CA GLU A 308 21.18 -20.41 -6.60
C GLU A 308 21.58 -19.05 -7.22
N SER A 309 21.80 -19.01 -8.54
CA SER A 309 22.13 -17.76 -9.24
C SER A 309 20.97 -16.77 -9.19
N PHE A 310 19.74 -17.28 -9.30
CA PHE A 310 18.53 -16.48 -9.21
C PHE A 310 18.40 -15.83 -7.81
N CYS A 311 18.49 -16.63 -6.75
CA CYS A 311 18.41 -16.12 -5.37
C CYS A 311 19.55 -15.15 -5.06
N ARG A 312 20.76 -15.42 -5.57
CA ARG A 312 21.92 -14.53 -5.43
C ARG A 312 21.69 -13.17 -6.08
N ASN A 313 21.14 -13.13 -7.30
CA ASN A 313 20.84 -11.88 -8.00
C ASN A 313 19.77 -11.08 -7.27
N ALA A 314 18.66 -11.72 -6.90
CA ALA A 314 17.59 -11.08 -6.13
C ALA A 314 18.12 -10.49 -4.81
N PHE A 315 18.96 -11.24 -4.09
CA PHE A 315 19.57 -10.77 -2.84
C PHE A 315 20.52 -9.58 -3.05
N GLN A 316 21.38 -9.63 -4.07
CA GLN A 316 22.27 -8.50 -4.40
C GLN A 316 21.48 -7.24 -4.76
N HIS A 317 20.34 -7.39 -5.45
CA HIS A 317 19.44 -6.28 -5.74
C HIS A 317 18.80 -5.73 -4.46
N SER A 318 18.32 -6.58 -3.56
CA SER A 318 17.81 -6.15 -2.25
C SER A 318 18.85 -5.36 -1.45
N ILE A 319 20.11 -5.81 -1.41
CA ILE A 319 21.20 -5.10 -0.75
C ILE A 319 21.42 -3.72 -1.38
N LYS A 320 21.51 -3.63 -2.71
CA LYS A 320 21.61 -2.33 -3.40
C LYS A 320 20.43 -1.41 -3.07
N THR A 321 19.22 -1.95 -3.07
CA THR A 321 17.97 -1.23 -2.81
C THR A 321 17.92 -0.66 -1.38
N VAL A 322 18.39 -1.42 -0.38
CA VAL A 322 18.44 -0.95 1.02
C VAL A 322 19.63 0.00 1.22
N ASN A 323 20.82 -0.35 0.74
CA ASN A 323 22.04 0.45 0.89
C ASN A 323 21.93 1.83 0.22
N ALA A 324 21.21 1.93 -0.89
CA ALA A 324 20.96 3.21 -1.56
C ALA A 324 20.15 4.19 -0.70
N ARG A 325 19.40 3.69 0.30
CA ARG A 325 18.54 4.50 1.19
C ARG A 325 19.11 4.64 2.59
N TYR A 326 19.85 3.64 3.06
CA TYR A 326 20.45 3.57 4.39
C TYR A 326 21.91 3.11 4.31
N PRO A 327 22.80 3.93 3.73
CA PRO A 327 24.22 3.57 3.55
C PRO A 327 24.99 3.42 4.86
N GLU A 328 24.47 3.96 5.95
CA GLU A 328 25.06 3.90 7.29
C GLU A 328 24.85 2.55 7.99
N PHE A 329 23.95 1.70 7.49
CA PHE A 329 23.69 0.38 8.07
C PHE A 329 24.66 -0.66 7.51
N GLU A 330 25.31 -1.41 8.39
CA GLU A 330 26.08 -2.59 7.99
C GLU A 330 25.12 -3.69 7.51
N LEU A 331 25.00 -3.82 6.20
CA LEU A 331 24.20 -4.87 5.58
C LEU A 331 25.03 -6.15 5.37
N PRO A 332 24.40 -7.33 5.44
CA PRO A 332 25.04 -8.59 5.11
C PRO A 332 25.62 -8.55 3.68
N GLN A 333 26.84 -9.04 3.51
CA GLN A 333 27.52 -9.06 2.21
C GLN A 333 27.22 -10.32 1.40
N ASP A 334 26.69 -11.37 2.05
CA ASP A 334 26.35 -12.64 1.41
C ASP A 334 25.10 -13.28 2.02
N LEU A 335 24.44 -14.14 1.23
CA LEU A 335 23.26 -14.91 1.62
C LEU A 335 23.51 -15.78 2.87
N SER A 336 24.72 -16.33 3.03
CA SER A 336 25.09 -17.16 4.19
C SER A 336 25.05 -16.40 5.52
N GLN A 337 25.08 -15.07 5.49
CA GLN A 337 25.02 -14.19 6.67
C GLN A 337 23.58 -13.85 7.06
N LEU A 338 22.59 -14.12 6.20
CA LEU A 338 21.20 -14.09 6.60
C LEU A 338 20.91 -15.31 7.46
N ASN A 339 20.77 -15.10 8.77
CA ASN A 339 20.11 -16.09 9.63
C ASN A 339 18.64 -16.19 9.19
N LEU A 340 18.36 -17.10 8.25
CA LEU A 340 17.03 -17.58 7.88
C LEU A 340 16.58 -18.52 9.00
N ARG A 341 16.15 -17.96 10.13
CA ARG A 341 15.34 -18.70 11.11
C ARG A 341 13.90 -18.63 10.67
#